data_AF-A0A3M0J6F9-F1
#
_entry.id   AF-A0A3M0J6F9-F1
#
_cell.length_a   1.000
_cell.length_b   1.000
_cell.length_c   1.000
_cell.angle_alpha   90.00
_cell.angle_beta   90.00
_cell.angle_gamma   90.00
#
_symmetry.space_group_name_H-M   'P 1'
#
loop_
_entity.id
_entity.type
_entity.pdbx_description
1 polymer ?
#
loop_
_entity_poly.entity_id
_entity_poly.type
_entity_poly.pdbx_seq_one_letter_code
_entity_poly.pdbx_strand_id
1 'polypeptide(L)'
;MLITKEIEVASEKENFRKIMDQVFPGVWASNIPGRAKNALPVQIRLKEGGQPVRVKQYPLKKEDIEGVSPIIENFLQLGLLRECQSDFNTPILPVKKPDGSYRLVQDLRAVNKVTEDLYPVVANPYTLLTRLTPELTWFTVLDLKDAFFCLPLHEASQKIFAFEWESPKTGRKTQLAWCVLPQGYKNSPTIFGEQLAKDLESWEPPPGEGQLLQYVDDLLITTWTQETCVDWTVSLLNFLGLQGYRVSQKKAQMGRQTVIYLGYEVSAGQRTLGQDRKEAICQTPKPQTVKELRTFLGMTGWCRLWIYNYGLLVKPLYALITEGSRDLQWTKDATRAFNQLKKALMSAPALGLPT
;
A
#
# COMPACT_ATOMS: atom_id res chain seq x y z
N MET A 1 -5.54 -22.22 27.21
CA MET A 1 -5.80 -21.14 26.23
C MET A 1 -5.47 -19.74 26.79
N LEU A 2 -5.78 -19.43 28.06
CA LEU A 2 -5.37 -18.16 28.70
C LEU A 2 -3.85 -18.10 28.98
N ILE A 3 -3.29 -19.16 29.57
CA ILE A 3 -1.85 -19.26 29.91
C ILE A 3 -0.95 -19.17 28.65
N THR A 4 -1.35 -19.81 27.54
CA THR A 4 -0.61 -19.76 26.27
C THR A 4 -0.59 -18.36 25.65
N LYS A 5 -1.71 -17.63 25.73
CA LYS A 5 -1.77 -16.22 25.27
C LYS A 5 -0.93 -15.29 26.15
N GLU A 6 -0.88 -15.51 27.45
CA GLU A 6 -0.04 -14.71 28.36
C GLU A 6 1.45 -14.92 28.10
N ILE A 7 1.87 -16.15 27.80
CA ILE A 7 3.26 -16.48 27.43
C ILE A 7 3.63 -15.85 26.07
N GLU A 8 2.76 -15.93 25.06
CA GLU A 8 2.96 -15.28 23.76
C GLU A 8 3.12 -13.76 23.92
N VAL A 9 2.24 -13.11 24.69
CA VAL A 9 2.30 -11.65 24.92
C VAL A 9 3.56 -11.23 25.68
N ALA A 10 4.03 -12.05 26.63
CA ALA A 10 5.29 -11.77 27.33
C ALA A 10 6.51 -11.91 26.39
N SER A 11 6.51 -12.94 25.54
CA SER A 11 7.55 -13.16 24.52
C SER A 11 7.60 -12.03 23.49
N GLU A 12 6.44 -11.57 23.01
CA GLU A 12 6.36 -10.43 22.08
C GLU A 12 6.92 -9.13 22.68
N LYS A 13 6.62 -8.85 23.96
CA LYS A 13 7.14 -7.66 24.65
C LYS A 13 8.66 -7.71 24.78
N GLU A 14 9.21 -8.89 25.08
CA GLU A 14 10.65 -9.09 25.18
C GLU A 14 11.33 -8.92 23.82
N ASN A 15 10.76 -9.49 22.75
CA ASN A 15 11.25 -9.30 21.38
C ASN A 15 11.26 -7.82 21.00
N PHE A 16 10.15 -7.13 21.24
CA PHE A 16 10.04 -5.71 20.95
C PHE A 16 11.12 -4.91 21.69
N ARG A 17 11.33 -5.17 22.98
CA ARG A 17 12.37 -4.50 23.76
C ARG A 17 13.77 -4.74 23.18
N LYS A 18 14.13 -6.00 22.93
CA LYS A 18 15.44 -6.37 22.36
C LYS A 18 15.71 -5.70 21.02
N ILE A 19 14.68 -5.58 20.18
CA ILE A 19 14.78 -4.90 18.89
C ILE A 19 14.98 -3.40 19.12
N MET A 20 14.12 -2.77 19.93
CA MET A 20 14.17 -1.33 20.16
C MET A 20 15.49 -0.86 20.76
N ASP A 21 16.14 -1.68 21.59
CA ASP A 21 17.41 -1.35 22.25
C ASP A 21 18.63 -1.38 21.28
N GLN A 22 18.48 -2.01 20.10
CA GLN A 22 19.59 -2.25 19.15
C GLN A 22 19.42 -1.56 17.79
N VAL A 23 18.27 -0.93 17.55
CA VAL A 23 17.98 -0.27 16.27
C VAL A 23 18.32 1.20 16.29
N PHE A 24 18.84 1.69 15.17
CA PHE A 24 19.10 3.09 14.91
C PHE A 24 17.78 3.87 15.07
N PRO A 25 17.69 4.81 16.03
CA PRO A 25 16.43 5.49 16.33
C PRO A 25 15.83 6.22 15.13
N GLY A 26 16.67 6.67 14.19
CA GLY A 26 16.25 7.36 12.99
C GLY A 26 15.55 6.48 11.94
N VAL A 27 15.45 5.16 12.13
CA VAL A 27 14.63 4.29 11.27
C VAL A 27 13.14 4.56 11.44
N TRP A 28 12.70 4.98 12.63
CA TRP A 28 11.28 5.14 12.91
C TRP A 28 10.74 6.41 12.28
N ALA A 29 9.55 6.30 11.71
CA ALA A 29 8.92 7.42 11.03
C ALA A 29 8.60 8.57 11.98
N SER A 30 9.00 9.77 11.57
CA SER A 30 8.70 11.03 12.25
C SER A 30 7.80 11.90 11.37
N ASN A 31 7.74 13.20 11.66
CA ASN A 31 7.07 14.17 10.79
C ASN A 31 7.87 14.50 9.52
N ILE A 32 9.12 14.04 9.44
CA ILE A 32 10.02 14.20 8.29
C ILE A 32 10.04 12.87 7.52
N PRO A 33 9.63 12.85 6.24
CA PRO A 33 9.73 11.66 5.40
C PRO A 33 11.17 11.20 5.22
N GLY A 34 11.33 9.92 4.87
CA GLY A 34 12.63 9.38 4.48
C GLY A 34 13.18 10.02 3.21
N ARG A 35 14.46 9.76 2.96
CA ARG A 35 15.22 10.13 1.76
C ARG A 35 16.16 8.98 1.43
N ALA A 36 15.85 8.24 0.37
CA ALA A 36 16.68 7.11 -0.04
C ALA A 36 18.04 7.63 -0.53
N LYS A 37 19.13 7.18 0.10
CA LYS A 37 20.48 7.74 -0.13
C LYS A 37 20.99 7.53 -1.55
N ASN A 38 20.71 6.36 -2.13
CA ASN A 38 21.23 5.97 -3.45
C ASN A 38 20.24 6.26 -4.58
N ALA A 39 19.07 6.84 -4.26
CA ALA A 39 18.05 7.12 -5.25
C ALA A 39 18.42 8.33 -6.11
N LEU A 40 18.55 8.09 -7.41
CA LEU A 40 18.68 9.18 -8.38
C LEU A 40 17.32 9.86 -8.61
N PRO A 41 17.30 11.16 -8.95
CA PRO A 41 16.07 11.85 -9.30
C PRO A 41 15.32 11.16 -10.43
N VAL A 42 14.09 10.73 -10.13
CA VAL A 42 13.23 9.99 -11.05
C VAL A 42 12.79 10.92 -12.18
N GLN A 43 13.02 10.48 -13.42
CA GLN A 43 12.56 11.19 -14.61
C GLN A 43 11.30 10.52 -15.16
N ILE A 44 10.24 11.32 -15.32
CA ILE A 44 8.95 10.91 -15.88
C ILE A 44 8.83 11.42 -17.30
N ARG A 45 8.45 10.52 -18.21
CA ARG A 45 8.23 10.80 -19.62
C ARG A 45 6.75 10.74 -19.98
N LEU A 46 6.38 11.60 -20.94
CA LEU A 46 5.06 11.58 -21.56
C LEU A 46 5.08 10.61 -22.75
N LYS A 47 3.95 10.00 -23.05
CA LYS A 47 3.75 9.24 -24.28
C LYS A 47 4.01 10.15 -25.49
N GLU A 48 4.38 9.56 -26.62
CA GLU A 48 4.59 10.29 -27.86
C GLU A 48 3.35 11.15 -28.22
N GLY A 49 3.57 12.41 -28.53
CA GLY A 49 2.50 13.39 -28.78
C GLY A 49 1.75 13.87 -27.51
N GLY A 50 2.18 13.47 -26.31
CA GLY A 50 1.57 13.83 -25.04
C GLY A 50 1.58 15.35 -24.79
N GLN A 51 0.39 15.93 -24.65
CA GLN A 51 0.20 17.35 -24.35
C GLN A 51 0.06 17.60 -22.84
N PRO A 52 0.36 18.81 -22.36
CA PRO A 52 0.12 19.20 -20.98
C PRO A 52 -1.34 19.03 -20.54
N VAL A 53 -1.54 18.44 -19.37
CA VAL A 53 -2.87 18.25 -18.77
C VAL A 53 -3.26 19.50 -18.00
N ARG A 54 -4.39 20.13 -18.35
CA ARG A 54 -4.87 21.37 -17.71
C ARG A 54 -6.26 21.20 -17.11
N VAL A 55 -6.35 20.50 -15.99
CA VAL A 55 -7.60 20.30 -15.25
C VAL A 55 -7.70 21.36 -14.14
N LYS A 56 -8.79 22.12 -14.12
CA LYS A 56 -9.04 23.16 -13.11
C LYS A 56 -9.25 22.55 -11.71
N GLN A 57 -8.85 23.30 -10.68
CA GLN A 57 -9.15 22.95 -9.30
C GLN A 57 -10.67 22.91 -9.08
N TYR A 58 -11.18 21.85 -8.46
CA TYR A 58 -12.57 21.79 -8.05
C TYR A 58 -12.82 22.73 -6.87
N PRO A 59 -14.03 23.31 -6.73
CA PRO A 59 -14.39 24.06 -5.54
C PRO A 59 -14.18 23.23 -4.28
N LEU A 60 -13.39 23.75 -3.35
CA LEU A 60 -13.13 23.13 -2.05
C LEU A 60 -13.95 23.84 -0.97
N LYS A 61 -14.46 23.09 0.01
CA LYS A 61 -15.12 23.68 1.18
C LYS A 61 -14.08 24.36 2.05
N LYS A 62 -14.48 25.42 2.76
CA LYS A 62 -13.59 26.15 3.69
C LYS A 62 -12.95 25.23 4.74
N GLU A 63 -13.73 24.35 5.36
CA GLU A 63 -13.23 23.34 6.33
C GLU A 63 -12.15 22.45 5.71
N ASP A 64 -12.33 22.03 4.46
CA ASP A 64 -11.39 21.15 3.77
C ASP A 64 -10.07 21.87 3.45
N ILE A 65 -10.13 23.15 3.06
CA ILE A 65 -8.96 24.00 2.83
C ILE A 65 -8.19 24.20 4.14
N GLU A 66 -8.89 24.55 5.22
CA GLU A 66 -8.30 24.73 6.55
C GLU A 66 -7.67 23.43 7.06
N GLY A 67 -8.31 22.28 6.80
CA GLY A 67 -7.81 20.96 7.18
C GLY A 67 -6.51 20.55 6.48
N VAL A 68 -6.32 20.90 5.19
CA VAL A 68 -5.08 20.55 4.46
C VAL A 68 -4.01 21.64 4.48
N SER A 69 -4.33 22.87 4.89
CA SER A 69 -3.35 23.97 4.95
C SER A 69 -2.08 23.61 5.75
N PRO A 70 -2.18 23.04 6.97
CA PRO A 70 -0.98 22.64 7.74
C PRO A 70 -0.15 21.58 7.03
N ILE A 71 -0.78 20.70 6.24
CA ILE A 71 -0.09 19.64 5.49
C ILE A 71 0.72 20.25 4.35
N ILE A 72 0.11 21.15 3.57
CA ILE A 72 0.78 21.83 2.46
C ILE A 72 1.92 22.71 2.99
N GLU A 73 1.70 23.45 4.08
CA GLU A 73 2.74 24.26 4.71
C GLU A 73 3.92 23.40 5.18
N ASN A 74 3.67 22.27 5.84
CA ASN A 74 4.72 21.33 6.24
C ASN A 74 5.46 20.77 5.01
N PHE A 75 4.74 20.42 3.94
CA PHE A 75 5.37 19.91 2.71
C PHE A 75 6.24 20.96 2.01
N LEU A 76 5.86 22.24 2.05
CA LEU A 76 6.70 23.35 1.57
C LEU A 76 7.94 23.53 2.45
N GLN A 77 7.79 23.51 3.77
CA GLN A 77 8.92 23.62 4.71
C GLN A 77 9.94 22.48 4.55
N LEU A 78 9.45 21.25 4.31
CA LEU A 78 10.30 20.07 4.09
C LEU A 78 10.82 19.95 2.64
N GLY A 79 10.49 20.90 1.77
CA GLY A 79 10.89 20.89 0.35
C GLY A 79 10.29 19.74 -0.46
N LEU A 80 9.20 19.11 0.00
CA LEU A 80 8.45 18.10 -0.76
C LEU A 80 7.60 18.74 -1.85
N LEU A 81 7.15 19.96 -1.60
CA LEU A 81 6.47 20.84 -2.55
C LEU A 81 7.32 22.09 -2.77
N ARG A 82 7.17 22.69 -3.95
CA ARG A 82 7.71 24.02 -4.26
C ARG A 82 6.73 24.81 -5.11
N GLU A 83 6.78 26.13 -4.99
CA GLU A 83 6.11 27.01 -5.97
C GLU A 83 6.71 26.77 -7.36
N CYS A 84 5.86 26.79 -8.39
CA CYS A 84 6.25 26.59 -9.76
C CYS A 84 5.36 27.37 -10.73
N GLN A 85 5.78 27.42 -11.99
CA GLN A 85 4.94 27.82 -13.11
C GLN A 85 4.95 26.67 -14.12
N SER A 86 3.80 26.02 -14.29
CA SER A 86 3.65 24.81 -15.08
C SER A 86 2.52 24.93 -16.10
N ASP A 87 2.76 24.37 -17.28
CA ASP A 87 1.71 24.15 -18.28
C ASP A 87 0.74 23.04 -17.90
N PHE A 88 1.08 22.27 -16.87
CA PHE A 88 0.22 21.24 -16.28
C PHE A 88 -0.53 21.80 -15.07
N ASN A 89 -1.73 21.28 -14.83
CA ASN A 89 -2.47 21.44 -13.60
C ASN A 89 -3.42 20.26 -13.40
N THR A 90 -3.46 19.72 -12.19
CA THR A 90 -4.46 18.74 -11.77
C THR A 90 -5.01 19.09 -10.40
N PRO A 91 -6.29 18.76 -10.11
CA PRO A 91 -6.91 19.18 -8.87
C PRO A 91 -6.43 18.36 -7.68
N ILE A 92 -6.44 18.98 -6.50
CA ILE A 92 -6.31 18.31 -5.21
C ILE A 92 -7.68 18.07 -4.57
N LEU A 93 -7.75 17.03 -3.76
CA LEU A 93 -8.89 16.53 -3.02
C LEU A 93 -8.45 16.31 -1.56
N PRO A 94 -8.89 17.17 -0.63
CA PRO A 94 -8.82 16.91 0.79
C PRO A 94 -9.65 15.68 1.16
N VAL A 95 -9.05 14.72 1.86
CA VAL A 95 -9.74 13.52 2.34
C VAL A 95 -9.63 13.45 3.86
N LYS A 96 -10.78 13.50 4.55
CA LYS A 96 -10.86 13.32 6.00
C LYS A 96 -10.78 11.83 6.33
N LYS A 97 -9.84 11.46 7.19
CA LYS A 97 -9.69 10.10 7.72
C LYS A 97 -10.69 9.84 8.85
N PRO A 98 -10.95 8.56 9.20
CA PRO A 98 -11.82 8.23 10.33
C PRO A 98 -11.38 8.81 11.68
N ASP A 99 -10.07 9.05 11.84
CA ASP A 99 -9.50 9.69 13.03
C ASP A 99 -9.64 11.23 13.05
N GLY A 100 -10.32 11.80 12.05
CA GLY A 100 -10.53 13.25 11.90
C GLY A 100 -9.37 13.98 11.23
N SER A 101 -8.20 13.36 11.05
CA SER A 101 -7.06 13.98 10.36
C SER A 101 -7.29 14.07 8.85
N TYR A 102 -6.63 15.03 8.20
CA TYR A 102 -6.73 15.22 6.75
C TYR A 102 -5.60 14.51 5.99
N ARG A 103 -5.86 14.18 4.73
CA ARG A 103 -4.88 13.74 3.74
C ARG A 103 -5.04 14.57 2.47
N LEU A 104 -3.92 15.04 1.94
CA LEU A 104 -3.85 15.64 0.62
C LEU A 104 -3.80 14.52 -0.44
N VAL A 105 -4.78 14.50 -1.35
CA VAL A 105 -4.78 13.60 -2.51
C VAL A 105 -4.81 14.43 -3.77
N GLN A 106 -3.91 14.17 -4.72
CA GLN A 106 -3.98 14.80 -6.04
C GLN A 106 -4.64 13.84 -7.02
N ASP A 107 -5.59 14.34 -7.81
CA ASP A 107 -6.24 13.55 -8.85
C ASP A 107 -5.36 13.44 -10.10
N LEU A 108 -4.46 12.47 -10.06
CA LEU A 108 -3.51 12.21 -11.13
C LEU A 108 -4.08 11.34 -12.26
N ARG A 109 -5.40 11.09 -12.32
CA ARG A 109 -5.99 10.22 -13.36
C ARG A 109 -5.71 10.72 -14.78
N ALA A 110 -5.75 12.04 -14.99
CA ALA A 110 -5.45 12.64 -16.29
C ALA A 110 -3.96 12.57 -16.64
N VAL A 111 -3.07 12.81 -15.67
CA VAL A 111 -1.61 12.63 -15.82
C VAL A 111 -1.27 11.17 -16.15
N ASN A 112 -1.84 10.22 -15.41
CA ASN A 112 -1.62 8.78 -15.60
C ASN A 112 -1.96 8.31 -17.03
N LYS A 113 -2.92 8.96 -17.73
CA LYS A 113 -3.26 8.62 -19.12
C LYS A 113 -2.18 9.04 -20.12
N VAL A 114 -1.52 10.18 -19.88
CA VAL A 114 -0.57 10.80 -20.82
C VAL A 114 0.88 10.44 -20.54
N THR A 115 1.22 9.98 -19.33
CA THR A 115 2.57 9.47 -19.01
C THR A 115 2.79 8.06 -19.55
N GLU A 116 4.04 7.72 -19.89
CA GLU A 116 4.40 6.37 -20.34
C GLU A 116 4.01 5.29 -19.32
N ASP A 117 3.74 4.09 -19.83
CA ASP A 117 3.47 2.91 -19.01
C ASP A 117 4.81 2.20 -18.72
N LEU A 118 5.04 1.84 -17.46
CA LEU A 118 6.13 0.93 -17.11
C LEU A 118 5.59 -0.49 -17.04
N TYR A 119 6.38 -1.46 -17.47
CA TYR A 119 6.07 -2.85 -17.20
C TYR A 119 6.25 -3.09 -15.68
N PRO A 120 5.21 -3.54 -14.94
CA PRO A 120 5.34 -3.71 -13.51
C PRO A 120 6.23 -4.92 -13.21
N VAL A 121 7.40 -4.66 -12.61
CA VAL A 121 8.29 -5.72 -12.07
C VAL A 121 7.88 -6.14 -10.64
N VAL A 122 6.76 -5.63 -10.14
CA VAL A 122 6.24 -5.99 -8.81
C VAL A 122 5.68 -7.41 -8.84
N ALA A 123 6.21 -8.27 -7.97
CA ALA A 123 5.74 -9.64 -7.82
C ALA A 123 4.24 -9.66 -7.49
N ASN A 124 3.51 -10.63 -8.06
CA ASN A 124 2.13 -10.84 -7.65
C ASN A 124 2.09 -11.30 -6.18
N PRO A 125 1.27 -10.70 -5.29
CA PRO A 125 1.19 -11.07 -3.88
C PRO A 125 1.04 -12.58 -3.63
N TYR A 126 0.25 -13.27 -4.46
CA TYR A 126 0.07 -14.72 -4.32
C TYR A 126 1.36 -15.49 -4.60
N THR A 127 2.07 -15.14 -5.67
CA THR A 127 3.34 -15.78 -6.05
C THR A 127 4.48 -15.41 -5.11
N LEU A 128 4.37 -14.27 -4.44
CA LEU A 128 5.31 -13.92 -3.38
C LEU A 128 5.11 -14.83 -2.18
N LEU A 129 3.86 -15.02 -1.76
CA LEU A 129 3.49 -15.86 -0.61
C LEU A 129 3.69 -17.36 -0.83
N THR A 130 3.89 -17.83 -2.06
CA THR A 130 4.24 -19.24 -2.32
C THR A 130 5.68 -19.58 -1.91
N ARG A 131 6.51 -18.57 -1.62
CA ARG A 131 7.89 -18.77 -1.12
C ARG A 131 7.94 -19.14 0.36
N LEU A 132 6.86 -18.91 1.09
CA LEU A 132 6.75 -19.30 2.49
C LEU A 132 6.68 -20.82 2.57
N THR A 133 7.50 -21.42 3.43
CA THR A 133 7.50 -22.86 3.73
C THR A 133 7.04 -23.10 5.17
N PRO A 134 6.59 -24.32 5.52
CA PRO A 134 6.13 -24.63 6.88
C PRO A 134 7.17 -24.44 7.99
N GLU A 135 8.46 -24.51 7.67
CA GLU A 135 9.58 -24.34 8.61
C GLU A 135 9.77 -22.86 9.02
N LEU A 136 9.31 -21.92 8.19
CA LEU A 136 9.35 -20.48 8.45
C LEU A 136 8.19 -20.11 9.38
N THR A 137 8.43 -20.14 10.69
CA THR A 137 7.39 -20.03 11.73
C THR A 137 7.40 -18.71 12.50
N TRP A 138 8.46 -17.90 12.33
CA TRP A 138 8.60 -16.60 12.98
C TRP A 138 8.65 -15.49 11.95
N PHE A 139 7.94 -14.40 12.23
CA PHE A 139 7.65 -13.36 11.25
C PHE A 139 7.86 -11.96 11.82
N THR A 140 8.37 -11.06 10.97
CA THR A 140 8.33 -9.62 11.19
C THR A 140 7.78 -8.92 9.95
N VAL A 141 6.72 -8.12 10.11
CA VAL A 141 6.17 -7.26 9.07
C VAL A 141 6.52 -5.80 9.33
N LEU A 142 7.08 -5.13 8.33
CA LEU A 142 7.43 -3.72 8.35
C LEU A 142 6.70 -2.98 7.22
N ASP A 143 6.14 -1.81 7.53
CA ASP A 143 5.46 -0.90 6.60
C ASP A 143 6.30 0.38 6.51
N LEU A 144 6.80 0.70 5.30
CA LEU A 144 7.55 1.94 5.08
C LEU A 144 6.59 3.13 4.99
N LYS A 145 6.77 4.10 5.89
CA LYS A 145 5.89 5.27 5.97
C LYS A 145 6.25 6.31 4.91
N ASP A 146 5.23 6.76 4.19
CA ASP A 146 5.34 7.77 3.13
C ASP A 146 6.44 7.42 2.11
N ALA A 147 6.57 6.11 1.82
CA ALA A 147 7.64 5.49 1.05
C ALA A 147 7.99 6.23 -0.24
N PHE A 148 7.00 6.61 -1.06
CA PHE A 148 7.25 7.30 -2.33
C PHE A 148 7.96 8.65 -2.15
N PHE A 149 7.72 9.37 -1.05
CA PHE A 149 8.40 10.64 -0.79
C PHE A 149 9.91 10.48 -0.51
N CYS A 150 10.40 9.25 -0.36
CA CYS A 150 11.82 8.96 -0.25
C CYS A 150 12.57 9.17 -1.57
N LEU A 151 11.86 9.14 -2.71
CA LEU A 151 12.47 9.25 -4.03
C LEU A 151 12.35 10.68 -4.56
N PRO A 152 13.48 11.35 -4.89
CA PRO A 152 13.44 12.66 -5.51
C PRO A 152 12.88 12.59 -6.93
N LEU A 153 12.19 13.64 -7.37
CA LEU A 153 11.84 13.84 -8.77
C LEU A 153 12.85 14.77 -9.44
N HIS A 154 13.25 14.40 -10.66
CA HIS A 154 14.04 15.26 -11.51
C HIS A 154 13.28 16.57 -11.81
N GLU A 155 13.97 17.71 -11.81
CA GLU A 155 13.36 19.05 -11.92
C GLU A 155 12.43 19.19 -13.13
N ALA A 156 12.84 18.65 -14.28
CA ALA A 156 12.02 18.63 -15.50
C ALA A 156 10.69 17.89 -15.35
N SER A 157 10.59 16.91 -14.44
CA SER A 157 9.40 16.10 -14.22
C SER A 157 8.52 16.62 -13.09
N GLN A 158 9.02 17.48 -12.20
CA GLN A 158 8.24 18.06 -11.10
C GLN A 158 6.99 18.78 -11.62
N LYS A 159 7.15 19.56 -12.70
CA LYS A 159 6.07 20.34 -13.32
C LYS A 159 4.86 19.51 -13.79
N ILE A 160 5.07 18.24 -14.14
CA ILE A 160 4.00 17.32 -14.59
C ILE A 160 2.92 17.15 -13.51
N PHE A 161 3.33 17.23 -12.24
CA PHE A 161 2.48 17.00 -11.09
C PHE A 161 2.03 18.32 -10.43
N ALA A 162 2.00 19.42 -11.17
CA ALA A 162 1.55 20.70 -10.63
C ALA A 162 0.05 20.71 -10.29
N PHE A 163 -0.30 21.47 -9.25
CA PHE A 163 -1.66 21.77 -8.83
C PHE A 163 -1.79 23.21 -8.33
N GLU A 164 -3.01 23.74 -8.39
CA GLU A 164 -3.33 25.07 -7.88
C GLU A 164 -3.59 25.01 -6.37
N TRP A 165 -3.06 25.98 -5.64
CA TRP A 165 -3.32 26.17 -4.22
C TRP A 165 -3.62 27.64 -3.92
N GLU A 166 -4.70 27.88 -3.18
CA GLU A 166 -5.04 29.18 -2.62
C GLU A 166 -4.80 29.15 -1.11
N SER A 167 -3.83 29.93 -0.64
CA SER A 167 -3.49 29.96 0.78
C SER A 167 -4.62 30.61 1.59
N PRO A 168 -5.21 29.93 2.58
CA PRO A 168 -6.26 30.54 3.42
C PRO A 168 -5.72 31.67 4.31
N LYS A 169 -4.41 31.73 4.56
CA LYS A 169 -3.77 32.78 5.36
C LYS A 169 -3.56 34.08 4.59
N THR A 170 -3.28 33.99 3.30
CA THR A 170 -2.86 35.16 2.48
C THR A 170 -3.82 35.48 1.34
N GLY A 171 -4.71 34.55 0.96
CA GLY A 171 -5.54 34.65 -0.25
C GLY A 171 -4.76 34.53 -1.57
N ARG A 172 -3.43 34.31 -1.52
CA ARG A 172 -2.61 34.19 -2.73
C ARG A 172 -2.87 32.85 -3.40
N LYS A 173 -3.22 32.91 -4.69
CA LYS A 173 -3.25 31.76 -5.60
C LYS A 173 -1.87 31.52 -6.20
N THR A 174 -1.42 30.28 -6.13
CA THR A 174 -0.14 29.85 -6.70
C THR A 174 -0.26 28.43 -7.28
N GLN A 175 0.69 28.04 -8.11
CA GLN A 175 0.88 26.64 -8.48
C GLN A 175 2.00 26.03 -7.65
N LEU A 176 1.73 24.84 -7.11
CA LEU A 176 2.72 24.03 -6.41
C LEU A 176 3.00 22.77 -7.22
N ALA A 177 4.23 22.26 -7.16
CA ALA A 177 4.65 21.00 -7.75
C ALA A 177 5.42 20.15 -6.75
N TRP A 178 5.34 18.83 -6.92
CA TRP A 178 6.08 17.87 -6.11
C TRP A 178 7.56 17.82 -6.50
N CYS A 179 8.43 17.87 -5.50
CA CYS A 179 9.88 17.65 -5.62
C CYS A 179 10.27 16.18 -5.43
N VAL A 180 9.33 15.36 -4.97
CA VAL A 180 9.47 13.92 -4.69
C VAL A 180 8.38 13.14 -5.39
N LEU A 181 8.56 11.84 -5.55
CA LEU A 181 7.61 10.98 -6.26
C LEU A 181 6.23 11.02 -5.56
N PRO A 182 5.16 11.50 -6.23
CA PRO A 182 3.88 11.73 -5.58
C PRO A 182 3.09 10.44 -5.37
N GLN A 183 2.23 10.46 -4.36
CA GLN A 183 1.20 9.45 -4.15
C GLN A 183 0.09 9.59 -5.21
N GLY A 184 -0.38 8.46 -5.76
CA GLY A 184 -1.45 8.43 -6.77
C GLY A 184 -0.97 8.42 -8.23
N TYR A 185 0.33 8.62 -8.48
CA TYR A 185 0.92 8.39 -9.79
C TYR A 185 1.03 6.88 -10.06
N LYS A 186 0.59 6.45 -11.24
CA LYS A 186 0.40 5.03 -11.57
C LYS A 186 1.67 4.18 -11.48
N ASN A 187 2.83 4.77 -11.78
CA ASN A 187 4.11 4.04 -11.79
C ASN A 187 4.89 4.21 -10.48
N SER A 188 4.39 4.99 -9.50
CA SER A 188 5.09 5.17 -8.22
C SER A 188 5.40 3.84 -7.50
N PRO A 189 4.47 2.86 -7.44
CA PRO A 189 4.75 1.57 -6.81
C PRO A 189 5.89 0.79 -7.49
N THR A 190 5.93 0.79 -8.83
CA THR A 190 6.98 0.10 -9.59
C THR A 190 8.33 0.75 -9.38
N ILE A 191 8.40 2.08 -9.55
CA ILE A 191 9.65 2.85 -9.40
C ILE A 191 10.20 2.72 -7.98
N PHE A 192 9.33 2.81 -6.96
CA PHE A 192 9.74 2.63 -5.58
C PHE A 192 10.19 1.20 -5.28
N GLY A 193 9.41 0.21 -5.74
CA GLY A 193 9.72 -1.20 -5.53
C GLY A 193 11.07 -1.58 -6.12
N GLU A 194 11.38 -1.13 -7.34
CA GLU A 194 12.67 -1.36 -8.00
C GLU A 194 13.84 -0.70 -7.25
N GLN A 195 13.68 0.57 -6.82
CA GLN A 195 14.73 1.25 -6.07
C GLN A 195 15.00 0.56 -4.73
N LEU A 196 13.95 0.22 -3.97
CA LEU A 196 14.12 -0.47 -2.70
C LEU A 196 14.71 -1.87 -2.89
N ALA A 197 14.28 -2.63 -3.91
CA ALA A 197 14.84 -3.94 -4.21
C ALA A 197 16.34 -3.84 -4.50
N LYS A 198 16.75 -2.86 -5.32
CA LYS A 198 18.16 -2.59 -5.64
C LYS A 198 18.97 -2.23 -4.39
N ASP A 199 18.44 -1.41 -3.49
CA ASP A 199 19.14 -1.11 -2.24
C ASP A 199 19.26 -2.37 -1.37
N LEU A 200 18.20 -3.18 -1.27
CA LEU A 200 18.20 -4.44 -0.53
C LEU A 200 19.16 -5.51 -1.06
N GLU A 201 19.61 -5.44 -2.33
CA GLU A 201 20.67 -6.33 -2.86
C GLU A 201 21.98 -6.20 -2.08
N SER A 202 22.23 -5.05 -1.45
CA SER A 202 23.42 -4.81 -0.62
C SER A 202 23.22 -5.18 0.85
N TRP A 203 22.02 -5.59 1.25
CA TRP A 203 21.74 -6.02 2.61
C TRP A 203 22.08 -7.51 2.76
N GLU A 204 23.05 -7.79 3.64
CA GLU A 204 23.43 -9.15 3.99
C GLU A 204 22.65 -9.59 5.25
N PRO A 205 21.81 -10.64 5.15
CA PRO A 205 21.10 -11.14 6.32
C PRO A 205 22.08 -11.77 7.33
N PRO A 206 21.82 -11.62 8.65
CA PRO A 206 22.57 -12.34 9.67
C PRO A 206 22.50 -13.87 9.48
N PRO A 207 23.43 -14.64 10.08
CA PRO A 207 23.36 -16.10 10.06
C PRO A 207 22.01 -16.65 10.54
N GLY A 208 21.56 -17.74 9.92
CA GLY A 208 20.30 -18.41 10.25
C GLY A 208 19.41 -18.60 9.03
N GLU A 209 18.44 -19.50 9.15
CA GLU A 209 17.53 -19.84 8.05
C GLU A 209 16.33 -18.89 8.02
N GLY A 210 16.15 -18.21 6.89
CA GLY A 210 15.09 -17.24 6.70
C GLY A 210 15.01 -16.66 5.30
N GLN A 211 14.01 -15.81 5.08
CA GLN A 211 13.77 -15.11 3.83
C GLN A 211 13.23 -13.70 4.09
N LEU A 212 13.59 -12.77 3.20
CA LEU A 212 12.97 -11.45 3.10
C LEU A 212 12.06 -11.42 1.86
N LEU A 213 10.79 -11.11 2.08
CA LEU A 213 9.81 -10.88 1.02
C LEU A 213 9.49 -9.38 0.96
N GLN A 214 9.54 -8.82 -0.25
CA GLN A 214 9.21 -7.44 -0.52
C GLN A 214 8.01 -7.36 -1.44
N TYR A 215 7.05 -6.49 -1.09
CA TYR A 215 6.00 -6.04 -1.99
C TYR A 215 5.88 -4.52 -1.91
N VAL A 216 6.50 -3.82 -2.87
CA VAL A 216 6.56 -2.35 -2.88
C VAL A 216 7.17 -1.82 -1.58
N ASP A 217 6.35 -1.29 -0.66
CA ASP A 217 6.71 -0.69 0.63
C ASP A 217 6.43 -1.60 1.84
N ASP A 218 5.78 -2.75 1.62
CA ASP A 218 5.57 -3.79 2.64
C ASP A 218 6.73 -4.80 2.61
N LEU A 219 7.34 -5.05 3.77
CA LEU A 219 8.41 -6.03 3.95
C LEU A 219 7.98 -7.10 4.95
N LEU A 220 8.35 -8.35 4.67
CA LEU A 220 8.12 -9.49 5.55
C LEU A 220 9.43 -10.28 5.70
N ILE A 221 9.97 -10.31 6.92
CA ILE A 221 11.00 -11.28 7.33
C ILE A 221 10.30 -12.53 7.80
N THR A 222 10.77 -13.70 7.36
CA THR A 222 10.33 -15.00 7.85
C THR A 222 11.55 -15.84 8.22
N THR A 223 11.54 -16.51 9.38
CA THR A 223 12.69 -17.29 9.88
C THR A 223 12.22 -18.56 10.59
N TRP A 224 13.14 -19.50 10.80
CA TRP A 224 12.85 -20.75 11.52
C TRP A 224 12.71 -20.55 13.02
N THR A 225 13.52 -19.67 13.61
CA THR A 225 13.55 -19.41 15.06
C THR A 225 13.25 -17.97 15.41
N GLN A 226 12.82 -17.76 16.65
CA GLN A 226 12.54 -16.44 17.22
C GLN A 226 13.79 -15.56 17.27
N GLU A 227 14.91 -16.14 17.70
CA GLU A 227 16.19 -15.44 17.84
C GLU A 227 16.67 -14.91 16.48
N THR A 228 16.66 -15.77 15.46
CA THR A 228 17.00 -15.39 14.09
C THR A 228 16.09 -14.28 13.58
N CYS A 229 14.78 -14.34 13.90
CA CYS A 229 13.82 -13.30 13.49
C CYS A 229 14.17 -11.94 14.09
N VAL A 230 14.53 -11.92 15.38
CA VAL A 230 14.95 -10.70 16.09
C VAL A 230 16.23 -10.14 15.47
N ASP A 231 17.23 -10.97 15.24
CA ASP A 231 18.51 -10.55 14.67
C ASP A 231 18.36 -9.99 13.25
N TRP A 232 17.59 -10.67 12.39
CA TRP A 232 17.26 -10.20 11.05
C TRP A 232 16.48 -8.89 11.08
N THR A 233 15.54 -8.76 12.03
CA THR A 233 14.76 -7.53 12.20
C THR A 233 15.63 -6.35 12.59
N VAL A 234 16.53 -6.53 13.56
CA VAL A 234 17.49 -5.49 13.98
C VAL A 234 18.40 -5.09 12.82
N SER A 235 18.97 -6.08 12.12
CA SER A 235 19.84 -5.84 10.96
C SER A 235 19.12 -5.05 9.86
N LEU A 236 17.91 -5.49 9.46
CA LEU A 236 17.15 -4.84 8.41
C LEU A 236 16.70 -3.43 8.80
N LEU A 237 16.24 -3.21 10.04
CA LEU A 237 15.86 -1.88 10.51
C LEU A 237 17.06 -0.92 10.51
N ASN A 238 18.22 -1.38 10.97
CA ASN A 238 19.45 -0.61 10.90
C ASN A 238 19.83 -0.26 9.45
N PHE A 239 19.78 -1.25 8.56
CA PHE A 239 20.02 -1.05 7.13
C PHE A 239 19.07 0.00 6.53
N LEU A 240 17.75 -0.16 6.72
CA LEU A 240 16.74 0.75 6.20
C LEU A 240 16.93 2.18 6.73
N GLY A 241 17.17 2.33 8.03
CA GLY A 241 17.40 3.62 8.65
C GLY A 241 18.67 4.31 8.13
N LEU A 242 19.75 3.55 7.96
CA LEU A 242 21.00 4.02 7.37
C LEU A 242 20.85 4.34 5.88
N GLN A 243 20.00 3.66 5.12
CA GLN A 243 19.67 4.01 3.73
C GLN A 243 18.66 5.17 3.62
N GLY A 244 18.17 5.66 4.75
CA GLY A 244 17.31 6.84 4.83
C GLY A 244 15.80 6.56 4.66
N TYR A 245 15.39 5.30 4.69
CA TYR A 245 13.99 4.91 4.76
C TYR A 245 13.42 5.12 6.16
N ARG A 246 12.09 5.14 6.26
CA ARG A 246 11.36 5.30 7.53
C ARG A 246 10.28 4.25 7.68
N VAL A 247 10.22 3.62 8.85
CA VAL A 247 9.29 2.52 9.16
C VAL A 247 8.20 3.00 10.12
N SER A 248 6.95 2.60 9.87
CA SER A 248 5.84 2.85 10.78
C SER A 248 5.88 1.90 11.99
N GLN A 249 6.48 2.36 13.09
CA GLN A 249 6.57 1.59 14.34
C GLN A 249 5.18 1.09 14.82
N LYS A 250 4.14 1.92 14.71
CA LYS A 250 2.76 1.58 15.11
C LYS A 250 2.18 0.40 14.32
N LYS A 251 2.60 0.23 13.06
CA LYS A 251 2.09 -0.84 12.18
C LYS A 251 3.01 -2.06 12.14
N ALA A 252 4.24 -1.92 12.63
CA ALA A 252 5.20 -3.00 12.63
C ALA A 252 4.71 -4.16 13.54
N GLN A 253 4.85 -5.38 13.06
CA GLN A 253 4.54 -6.61 13.78
C GLN A 253 5.85 -7.37 13.88
N MET A 254 6.50 -7.42 15.05
CA MET A 254 7.89 -7.87 15.14
C MET A 254 8.03 -9.15 15.98
N GLY A 255 8.71 -10.16 15.43
CA GLY A 255 9.02 -11.41 16.13
C GLY A 255 7.77 -12.16 16.59
N ARG A 256 6.80 -12.38 15.70
CA ARG A 256 5.52 -13.05 15.98
C ARG A 256 5.37 -14.34 15.20
N GLN A 257 4.56 -15.27 15.70
CA GLN A 257 4.20 -16.50 14.98
C GLN A 257 2.96 -16.36 14.09
N THR A 258 2.20 -15.27 14.26
CA THR A 258 1.07 -14.92 13.41
C THR A 258 1.13 -13.42 13.07
N VAL A 259 1.05 -13.08 11.79
CA VAL A 259 1.10 -11.69 11.29
C VAL A 259 0.10 -11.45 10.17
N ILE A 260 -0.30 -10.20 9.98
CA ILE A 260 -1.04 -9.76 8.80
C ILE A 260 -0.08 -9.16 7.78
N TYR A 261 0.04 -9.76 6.61
CA TYR A 261 0.87 -9.28 5.49
C TYR A 261 0.08 -9.30 4.19
N LEU A 262 0.04 -8.17 3.47
CA LEU A 262 -0.74 -7.98 2.23
C LEU A 262 -2.23 -8.33 2.36
N GLY A 263 -2.80 -8.27 3.56
CA GLY A 263 -4.19 -8.63 3.84
C GLY A 263 -4.44 -10.13 4.05
N TYR A 264 -3.37 -10.93 4.14
CA TYR A 264 -3.41 -12.33 4.56
C TYR A 264 -2.92 -12.44 5.99
N GLU A 265 -3.57 -13.28 6.77
CA GLU A 265 -3.00 -13.76 8.02
C GLU A 265 -2.07 -14.93 7.67
N VAL A 266 -0.82 -14.80 8.10
CA VAL A 266 0.26 -15.75 7.88
C VAL A 266 0.65 -16.32 9.23
N SER A 267 0.68 -17.64 9.33
CA SER A 267 1.11 -18.38 10.52
C SER A 267 1.86 -19.66 10.11
N ALA A 268 2.46 -20.35 11.09
CA ALA A 268 3.26 -21.56 10.84
C ALA A 268 2.52 -22.58 9.92
N GLY A 269 3.01 -22.74 8.69
CA GLY A 269 2.46 -23.67 7.70
C GLY A 269 1.12 -23.30 7.06
N GLN A 270 0.52 -22.15 7.41
CA GLN A 270 -0.82 -21.78 6.97
C GLN A 270 -0.92 -20.32 6.48
N ARG A 271 -1.79 -20.11 5.50
CA ARG A 271 -2.25 -18.77 5.07
C ARG A 271 -3.76 -18.70 5.04
N THR A 272 -4.31 -17.70 5.71
CA THR A 272 -5.74 -17.45 5.85
C THR A 272 -6.08 -16.04 5.32
N LEU A 273 -7.29 -15.87 4.79
CA LEU A 273 -7.79 -14.52 4.49
C LEU A 273 -8.07 -13.81 5.81
N GLY A 274 -7.58 -12.59 5.97
CA GLY A 274 -7.82 -11.79 7.18
C GLY A 274 -9.31 -11.60 7.45
N GLN A 275 -9.70 -11.66 8.73
CA GLN A 275 -11.10 -11.64 9.16
C GLN A 275 -11.82 -10.35 8.74
N ASP A 276 -11.21 -9.18 8.95
CA ASP A 276 -11.77 -7.88 8.55
C ASP A 276 -12.12 -7.82 7.06
N ARG A 277 -11.30 -8.44 6.22
CA ARG A 277 -11.54 -8.50 4.77
C ARG A 277 -12.71 -9.41 4.44
N LYS A 278 -12.81 -10.58 5.09
CA LYS A 278 -13.97 -11.47 4.95
C LYS A 278 -15.25 -10.72 5.33
N GLU A 279 -15.23 -10.03 6.46
CA GLU A 279 -16.37 -9.27 6.97
C GLU A 279 -16.77 -8.12 6.04
N ALA A 280 -15.82 -7.31 5.56
CA ALA A 280 -16.10 -6.22 4.63
C ALA A 280 -16.77 -6.70 3.33
N ILE A 281 -16.30 -7.82 2.77
CA ILE A 281 -16.91 -8.41 1.55
C ILE A 281 -18.31 -8.96 1.87
N CYS A 282 -18.47 -9.63 3.01
CA CYS A 282 -19.74 -10.24 3.41
C CYS A 282 -20.80 -9.22 3.83
N GLN A 283 -20.41 -8.03 4.28
CA GLN A 283 -21.32 -6.92 4.59
C GLN A 283 -21.70 -6.09 3.36
N THR A 284 -21.01 -6.24 2.24
CA THR A 284 -21.31 -5.50 1.00
C THR A 284 -22.76 -5.74 0.56
N PRO A 285 -23.61 -4.71 0.40
CA PRO A 285 -25.00 -4.91 0.00
C PRO A 285 -25.09 -5.51 -1.41
N LYS A 286 -26.26 -6.07 -1.75
CA LYS A 286 -26.50 -6.62 -3.09
C LYS A 286 -26.33 -5.50 -4.14
N PRO A 287 -25.37 -5.61 -5.08
CA PRO A 287 -25.14 -4.58 -6.09
C PRO A 287 -26.40 -4.25 -6.90
N GLN A 288 -26.67 -2.97 -7.10
CA GLN A 288 -27.78 -2.50 -7.95
C GLN A 288 -27.29 -2.06 -9.33
N THR A 289 -26.04 -1.58 -9.41
CA THR A 289 -25.43 -1.08 -10.65
C THR A 289 -24.30 -1.97 -11.14
N VAL A 290 -24.03 -1.96 -12.45
CA VAL A 290 -22.88 -2.66 -13.06
C VAL A 290 -21.56 -2.25 -12.39
N LYS A 291 -21.43 -0.98 -11.99
CA LYS A 291 -20.24 -0.47 -11.29
C LYS A 291 -20.06 -1.12 -9.92
N GLU A 292 -21.13 -1.22 -9.13
CA GLU A 292 -21.10 -1.90 -7.83
C GLU A 292 -20.79 -3.38 -8.00
N LEU A 293 -21.36 -4.04 -9.02
CA LEU A 293 -21.10 -5.47 -9.26
C LEU A 293 -19.65 -5.72 -9.68
N ARG A 294 -19.09 -4.88 -10.56
CA ARG A 294 -17.65 -4.93 -10.90
C ARG A 294 -16.77 -4.72 -9.67
N THR A 295 -17.16 -3.82 -8.77
CA THR A 295 -16.45 -3.58 -7.51
C THR A 295 -16.49 -4.83 -6.62
N PHE A 296 -17.66 -5.43 -6.44
CA PHE A 296 -17.83 -6.67 -5.67
C PHE A 296 -17.06 -7.85 -6.28
N LEU A 297 -17.12 -8.03 -7.61
CA LEU A 297 -16.35 -9.07 -8.30
C LEU A 297 -14.83 -8.84 -8.20
N GLY A 298 -14.37 -7.59 -8.23
CA GLY A 298 -12.98 -7.26 -7.97
C GLY A 298 -12.53 -7.65 -6.56
N MET A 299 -13.35 -7.30 -5.54
CA MET A 299 -13.07 -7.65 -4.14
C MET A 299 -13.01 -9.18 -3.94
N THR A 300 -13.98 -9.91 -4.49
CA THR A 300 -14.05 -11.38 -4.35
C THR A 300 -13.03 -12.11 -5.22
N GLY A 301 -12.64 -11.52 -6.36
CA GLY A 301 -11.61 -12.05 -7.27
C GLY A 301 -10.24 -12.12 -6.60
N TRP A 302 -9.98 -11.21 -5.66
CA TRP A 302 -8.80 -11.26 -4.81
C TRP A 302 -8.81 -12.45 -3.82
N CYS A 303 -9.97 -13.02 -3.54
CA CYS A 303 -10.09 -14.19 -2.65
C CYS A 303 -10.22 -15.51 -3.43
N ARG A 304 -10.08 -15.49 -4.76
CA ARG A 304 -10.43 -16.62 -5.64
C ARG A 304 -9.79 -17.96 -5.29
N LEU A 305 -8.57 -17.95 -4.73
CA LEU A 305 -7.84 -19.18 -4.37
C LEU A 305 -8.46 -19.94 -3.19
N TRP A 306 -9.18 -19.23 -2.31
CA TRP A 306 -9.85 -19.83 -1.15
C TRP A 306 -11.27 -20.31 -1.47
N ILE A 307 -11.77 -20.01 -2.67
CA ILE A 307 -13.15 -20.30 -3.07
C ILE A 307 -13.10 -21.40 -4.12
N TYR A 308 -13.46 -22.62 -3.71
CA TYR A 308 -13.55 -23.75 -4.61
C TYR A 308 -14.46 -23.42 -5.81
N ASN A 309 -13.98 -23.73 -7.02
CA ASN A 309 -14.67 -23.44 -8.27
C ASN A 309 -15.10 -21.98 -8.45
N TYR A 310 -14.32 -21.01 -7.93
CA TYR A 310 -14.62 -19.58 -8.03
C TYR A 310 -15.10 -19.15 -9.42
N GLY A 311 -14.40 -19.54 -10.48
CA GLY A 311 -14.75 -19.19 -11.86
C GLY A 311 -16.15 -19.65 -12.29
N LEU A 312 -16.58 -20.84 -11.88
CA LEU A 312 -17.94 -21.32 -12.14
C LEU A 312 -18.96 -20.57 -11.29
N LEU A 313 -18.60 -20.27 -10.06
CA LEU A 313 -19.48 -19.61 -9.10
C LEU A 313 -19.78 -18.15 -9.48
N VAL A 314 -18.82 -17.44 -10.07
CA VAL A 314 -19.00 -16.04 -10.52
C VAL A 314 -19.54 -15.90 -11.94
N LYS A 315 -19.61 -16.99 -12.72
CA LYS A 315 -20.11 -16.96 -14.11
C LYS A 315 -21.50 -16.32 -14.24
N PRO A 316 -22.51 -16.64 -13.38
CA PRO A 316 -23.83 -15.99 -13.44
C PRO A 316 -23.79 -14.50 -13.10
N LEU A 317 -22.79 -14.04 -12.33
CA LEU A 317 -22.61 -12.63 -11.98
C LEU A 317 -21.97 -11.86 -13.15
N TYR A 318 -20.96 -12.42 -13.80
CA TYR A 318 -20.39 -11.82 -15.02
C TYR A 318 -21.41 -11.73 -16.16
N ALA A 319 -22.34 -12.67 -16.25
CA ALA A 319 -23.44 -12.63 -17.22
C ALA A 319 -24.39 -11.43 -17.01
N LEU A 320 -24.40 -10.79 -15.84
CA LEU A 320 -25.16 -9.55 -15.61
C LEU A 320 -24.46 -8.29 -16.14
N ILE A 321 -23.19 -8.40 -16.55
CA ILE A 321 -22.36 -7.25 -16.99
C ILE A 321 -22.47 -7.03 -18.51
N THR A 322 -23.29 -7.80 -19.22
CA THR A 322 -23.50 -7.70 -20.67
C THR A 322 -23.95 -6.31 -21.12
N GLU A 323 -23.52 -5.96 -22.33
CA GLU A 323 -23.39 -4.58 -22.81
C GLU A 323 -24.74 -3.86 -22.98
N GLY A 324 -24.92 -2.76 -22.23
CA GLY A 324 -25.91 -1.72 -22.54
C GLY A 324 -26.86 -1.32 -21.40
N SER A 325 -27.11 -2.17 -20.41
CA SER A 325 -28.03 -1.85 -19.30
C SER A 325 -27.28 -1.24 -18.11
N ARG A 326 -27.76 -0.09 -17.60
CA ARG A 326 -27.24 0.52 -16.36
C ARG A 326 -27.69 -0.26 -15.11
N ASP A 327 -28.87 -0.85 -15.19
CA ASP A 327 -29.51 -1.57 -14.08
C ASP A 327 -29.30 -3.07 -14.22
N LEU A 328 -28.97 -3.71 -13.10
CA LEU A 328 -28.74 -5.15 -13.03
C LEU A 328 -30.05 -5.93 -12.96
N GLN A 329 -30.31 -6.74 -13.97
CA GLN A 329 -31.44 -7.68 -13.97
C GLN A 329 -31.06 -8.96 -13.22
N TRP A 330 -31.22 -8.96 -11.91
CA TRP A 330 -30.84 -10.10 -11.06
C TRP A 330 -31.68 -11.34 -11.33
N THR A 331 -31.04 -12.36 -11.91
CA THR A 331 -31.63 -13.69 -12.03
C THR A 331 -31.60 -14.44 -10.68
N LYS A 332 -32.40 -15.51 -10.59
CA LYS A 332 -32.33 -16.45 -9.46
C LYS A 332 -30.92 -17.04 -9.32
N ASP A 333 -30.29 -17.39 -10.44
CA ASP A 333 -28.93 -17.95 -10.48
C ASP A 333 -27.88 -16.96 -10.03
N ALA A 334 -27.97 -15.69 -10.47
CA ALA A 334 -27.06 -14.65 -10.01
C ALA A 334 -27.23 -14.37 -8.50
N THR A 335 -28.48 -14.32 -8.00
CA THR A 335 -28.74 -14.12 -6.57
C THR A 335 -28.20 -15.29 -5.74
N ARG A 336 -28.36 -16.53 -6.22
CA ARG A 336 -27.78 -17.72 -5.59
C ARG A 336 -26.25 -17.65 -5.60
N ALA A 337 -25.64 -17.33 -6.74
CA ALA A 337 -24.20 -17.17 -6.87
C ALA A 337 -23.64 -16.11 -5.90
N PHE A 338 -24.27 -14.95 -5.78
CA PHE A 338 -23.88 -13.90 -4.84
C PHE A 338 -23.87 -14.38 -3.38
N ASN A 339 -24.96 -15.03 -2.94
CA ASN A 339 -25.07 -15.55 -1.58
C ASN A 339 -24.11 -16.72 -1.31
N GLN A 340 -23.94 -17.62 -2.27
CA GLN A 340 -22.98 -18.72 -2.17
C GLN A 340 -21.54 -18.22 -2.10
N LEU A 341 -21.20 -17.17 -2.85
CA LEU A 341 -19.86 -16.57 -2.83
C LEU A 341 -19.52 -16.01 -1.44
N LYS A 342 -20.47 -15.28 -0.83
CA LYS A 342 -20.32 -14.80 0.55
C LYS A 342 -20.18 -15.92 1.57
N LYS A 343 -21.00 -16.97 1.46
CA LYS A 343 -20.87 -18.16 2.34
C LYS A 343 -19.51 -18.83 2.18
N ALA A 344 -19.07 -19.06 0.94
CA ALA A 344 -17.78 -19.68 0.64
C ALA A 344 -16.59 -18.87 1.18
N LEU A 345 -16.68 -17.54 1.18
CA LEU A 345 -15.67 -16.66 1.78
C LEU A 345 -15.59 -16.76 3.30
N MET A 346 -16.74 -16.84 3.98
CA MET A 346 -16.77 -17.01 5.43
C MET A 346 -16.25 -18.39 5.84
N SER A 347 -16.57 -19.43 5.06
CA SER A 347 -16.08 -20.79 5.28
C SER A 347 -14.73 -21.07 4.60
N ALA A 348 -14.02 -20.05 4.12
CA ALA A 348 -12.75 -20.20 3.44
C ALA A 348 -11.73 -20.90 4.36
N PRO A 349 -11.22 -22.09 3.99
CA PRO A 349 -10.28 -22.84 4.82
C PRO A 349 -8.92 -22.14 4.89
N ALA A 350 -8.10 -22.47 5.87
CA ALA A 350 -6.67 -22.18 5.78
C ALA A 350 -6.10 -22.92 4.56
N LEU A 351 -5.32 -22.23 3.74
CA LEU A 351 -4.56 -22.89 2.68
C LEU A 351 -3.19 -23.24 3.23
N GLY A 352 -2.74 -24.46 2.99
CA GLY A 352 -1.36 -24.84 3.23
C GLY A 352 -0.43 -23.99 2.36
N LEU A 353 0.76 -23.71 2.89
CA LEU A 353 1.86 -23.21 2.10
C LEU A 353 2.30 -24.28 1.09
N PRO A 354 2.73 -23.92 -0.13
CA PRO A 354 3.21 -24.91 -1.10
C PRO A 354 4.39 -25.68 -0.52
N THR A 355 4.35 -27.01 -0.69
CA THR A 355 5.44 -27.93 -0.33
C THR A 355 6.51 -27.96 -1.38
#